data_AF-A0A950Z3B6-F1
#
_entry.id   AF-A0A950Z3B6-F1
#
_cell.length_a   1.000
_cell.length_b   1.000
_cell.length_c   1.000
_cell.angle_alpha   90.00
_cell.angle_beta   90.00
_cell.angle_gamma   90.00
#
_symmetry.space_group_name_H-M   'P 1'
#
loop_
_entity.id
_entity.type
_entity.pdbx_description
1 polymer ?
#
loop_
_entity_poly.entity_id
_entity_poly.type
_entity_poly.pdbx_seq_one_letter_code
_entity_poly.pdbx_strand_id
1 'polypeptide(L)'
;MASDETCSEAARIADQLRQWYTGPSWLGPSMTEILADIEEDLARSQPIARTHTIWELTLHISAWLKIARERLSATENRDPTSAQNWPAIEKPWREALIELETEVRALENAILSFPDNRLEQR
;
A
#
# COMPACT_ATOMS: atom_id res chain seq x y z
N MET A 1 -8.49 13.20 36.10
CA MET A 1 -7.46 13.62 35.13
C MET A 1 -7.03 12.38 34.36
N ALA A 2 -7.68 12.13 33.22
CA ALA A 2 -7.09 11.34 32.16
C ALA A 2 -6.69 12.39 31.12
N SER A 3 -5.38 12.54 30.89
CA SER A 3 -4.89 13.23 29.72
C SER A 3 -5.40 12.46 28.52
N ASP A 4 -6.33 13.07 27.78
CA ASP A 4 -6.64 12.68 26.42
C ASP A 4 -5.37 12.99 25.60
N GLU A 5 -4.43 12.05 25.59
CA GLU A 5 -3.35 12.05 24.61
C GLU A 5 -4.03 11.87 23.26
N THR A 6 -4.41 12.97 22.62
CA THR A 6 -4.88 12.97 21.23
C THR A 6 -3.86 12.21 20.40
N CYS A 7 -4.26 11.03 19.91
CA CYS A 7 -3.47 10.25 18.98
C CYS A 7 -3.04 11.16 17.82
N SER A 8 -1.76 11.16 17.47
CA SER A 8 -1.23 12.04 16.44
C SER A 8 -1.98 11.81 15.11
N GLU A 9 -2.05 12.83 14.26
CA GLU A 9 -2.71 12.69 12.96
C GLU A 9 -2.03 11.59 12.14
N ALA A 10 -0.69 11.53 12.20
CA ALA A 10 0.09 10.45 11.63
C ALA A 10 -0.32 9.07 12.15
N ALA A 11 -0.59 8.91 13.45
CA ALA A 11 -1.04 7.65 14.01
C ALA A 11 -2.45 7.27 13.53
N ARG A 12 -3.36 8.23 13.37
CA ARG A 12 -4.68 7.97 12.75
C ARG A 12 -4.54 7.54 11.30
N ILE A 13 -3.68 8.18 10.51
CA ILE A 13 -3.44 7.81 9.09
C ILE A 13 -2.83 6.40 9.00
N ALA A 14 -1.85 6.07 9.83
CA ALA A 14 -1.24 4.74 9.88
C ALA A 14 -2.27 3.66 10.22
N ASP A 15 -3.16 3.93 11.18
CA ASP A 15 -4.26 3.04 11.54
C ASP A 15 -5.23 2.83 10.36
N GLN A 16 -5.55 3.87 9.59
CA GLN A 16 -6.38 3.73 8.39
C GLN A 16 -5.72 2.87 7.31
N LEU A 17 -4.40 3.00 7.10
CA LEU A 17 -3.65 2.15 6.17
C LEU A 17 -3.68 0.68 6.63
N ARG A 18 -3.46 0.43 7.92
CA ARG A 18 -3.53 -0.91 8.50
C ARG A 18 -4.93 -1.51 8.35
N GLN A 19 -5.97 -0.76 8.67
CA GLN A 19 -7.37 -1.19 8.53
C GLN A 19 -7.76 -1.51 7.09
N TRP A 20 -7.28 -0.72 6.12
CA TRP A 20 -7.46 -1.03 4.71
C TRP A 20 -6.82 -2.38 4.32
N TYR A 21 -5.66 -2.69 4.90
CA TYR A 21 -4.94 -3.93 4.58
C TYR A 21 -5.48 -5.16 5.33
N THR A 22 -5.58 -5.10 6.66
CA THR A 22 -5.94 -6.26 7.52
C THR A 22 -7.39 -6.28 7.97
N GLY A 23 -8.13 -5.19 7.79
CA GLY A 23 -9.49 -5.03 8.28
C GLY A 23 -9.57 -4.47 9.72
N PRO A 24 -10.75 -3.97 10.13
CA PRO A 24 -11.94 -3.74 9.31
C PRO A 24 -11.74 -2.54 8.35
N SER A 25 -11.93 -2.74 7.05
CA SER A 25 -11.73 -1.69 6.04
C SER A 25 -13.00 -0.87 5.84
N TRP A 26 -12.86 0.44 5.67
CA TRP A 26 -13.98 1.35 5.37
C TRP A 26 -14.53 1.18 3.94
N LEU A 27 -13.82 0.47 3.06
CA LEU A 27 -14.21 0.20 1.67
C LEU A 27 -15.01 -1.10 1.47
N GLY A 28 -15.16 -1.93 2.51
CA GLY A 28 -15.68 -3.30 2.40
C GLY A 28 -14.65 -4.31 2.92
N PRO A 29 -14.50 -5.49 2.28
CA PRO A 29 -13.46 -6.44 2.64
C PRO A 29 -12.06 -5.79 2.57
N SER A 30 -11.18 -6.18 3.50
CA SER A 30 -9.80 -5.75 3.51
C SER A 30 -9.00 -6.37 2.37
N MET A 31 -7.80 -5.85 2.12
CA MET A 31 -6.92 -6.43 1.10
C MET A 31 -6.58 -7.90 1.40
N THR A 32 -6.33 -8.25 2.67
CA THR A 32 -6.09 -9.64 3.05
C THR A 32 -7.31 -10.53 2.82
N GLU A 33 -8.53 -10.01 3.02
CA GLU A 33 -9.76 -10.76 2.75
C GLU A 33 -10.00 -10.94 1.24
N ILE A 34 -9.75 -9.90 0.43
CA ILE A 34 -9.92 -9.96 -1.04
C ILE A 34 -8.94 -10.95 -1.67
N LEU A 35 -7.70 -11.00 -1.19
CA LEU A 35 -6.62 -11.80 -1.79
C LEU A 35 -6.51 -13.22 -1.21
N ALA A 36 -7.23 -13.54 -0.14
CA ALA A 36 -7.07 -14.80 0.61
C ALA A 36 -7.19 -16.06 -0.25
N ASP A 37 -8.17 -16.10 -1.15
CA ASP A 37 -8.52 -17.27 -1.96
C ASP A 37 -8.07 -17.14 -3.43
N ILE A 38 -7.19 -16.18 -3.72
CA ILE A 38 -6.69 -15.94 -5.08
C ILE A 38 -5.46 -16.80 -5.33
N GLU A 39 -5.63 -17.83 -6.15
CA GLU A 39 -4.55 -18.69 -6.65
C GLU A 39 -3.83 -18.05 -7.85
N GLU A 40 -2.62 -18.54 -8.14
CA GLU A 40 -1.74 -17.99 -9.18
C GLU A 40 -2.41 -17.90 -10.57
N ASP A 41 -3.12 -18.95 -10.98
CA ASP A 41 -3.80 -19.00 -12.28
C ASP A 41 -4.89 -17.94 -12.40
N LEU A 42 -5.63 -17.71 -11.30
CA LEU A 42 -6.64 -16.66 -11.25
C LEU A 42 -6.00 -15.27 -11.22
N ALA A 43 -4.91 -15.11 -10.46
CA ALA A 43 -4.16 -13.86 -10.37
C ALA A 43 -3.65 -13.40 -11.73
N ARG A 44 -3.20 -14.35 -12.57
CA ARG A 44 -2.71 -14.12 -13.95
C ARG A 44 -3.84 -13.99 -14.98
N SER A 45 -5.06 -14.40 -14.65
CA SER A 45 -6.16 -14.42 -15.62
C SER A 45 -6.52 -13.00 -16.09
N GLN A 46 -6.84 -12.89 -17.39
CA GLN A 46 -7.30 -11.66 -18.03
C GLN A 46 -8.66 -11.92 -18.71
N PRO A 47 -9.75 -12.01 -17.95
CA PRO A 47 -11.07 -12.34 -18.50
C PRO A 47 -11.62 -11.23 -19.41
N ILE A 48 -11.20 -9.97 -19.19
CA ILE A 48 -11.55 -8.82 -20.03
C ILE A 48 -10.29 -8.42 -20.80
N ALA A 49 -10.37 -8.43 -22.13
CA ALA A 49 -9.22 -8.11 -22.96
C ALA A 49 -8.67 -6.70 -22.66
N ARG A 50 -7.34 -6.58 -22.61
CA ARG A 50 -6.61 -5.32 -22.41
C ARG A 50 -6.84 -4.63 -21.06
N THR A 51 -7.26 -5.36 -20.02
CA THR A 51 -7.30 -4.86 -18.64
C THR A 51 -6.15 -5.40 -17.82
N HIS A 52 -5.77 -4.71 -16.75
CA HIS A 52 -4.79 -5.24 -15.82
C HIS A 52 -5.30 -6.49 -15.11
N THR A 53 -4.42 -7.45 -14.91
CA THR A 53 -4.68 -8.66 -14.12
C THR A 53 -4.64 -8.33 -12.62
N ILE A 54 -5.17 -9.21 -11.78
CA ILE A 54 -5.09 -9.05 -10.31
C ILE A 54 -3.61 -8.97 -9.88
N TRP A 55 -2.74 -9.73 -10.53
CA TRP A 55 -1.31 -9.72 -10.25
C TRP A 55 -0.67 -8.37 -10.56
N GLU A 56 -0.94 -7.81 -11.74
CA GLU A 56 -0.44 -6.49 -12.13
C GLU A 56 -0.95 -5.40 -11.18
N LEU A 57 -2.22 -5.46 -10.78
CA LEU A 57 -2.80 -4.52 -9.82
C LEU A 57 -2.15 -4.63 -8.44
N THR A 58 -1.85 -5.85 -7.99
CA THR A 58 -1.17 -6.09 -6.71
C THR A 58 0.23 -5.48 -6.72
N LEU A 59 1.01 -5.70 -7.78
CA LEU A 59 2.34 -5.10 -7.94
C LEU A 59 2.28 -3.57 -8.05
N HIS A 60 1.28 -3.05 -8.77
CA HIS A 60 1.04 -1.62 -8.88
C HIS A 60 0.77 -0.98 -7.52
N ILE A 61 -0.06 -1.61 -6.69
CA ILE A 61 -0.33 -1.15 -5.31
C ILE A 61 0.95 -1.15 -4.48
N SER A 62 1.73 -2.25 -4.49
CA SER A 62 3.02 -2.31 -3.79
C SER A 62 3.98 -1.20 -4.22
N ALA A 63 4.05 -0.93 -5.52
CA ALA A 63 4.88 0.15 -6.06
C ALA A 63 4.44 1.53 -5.54
N TRP A 64 3.13 1.81 -5.49
CA TRP A 64 2.63 3.09 -4.97
C TRP A 64 2.81 3.25 -3.47
N LEU A 65 2.71 2.17 -2.69
CA LEU A 65 3.05 2.19 -1.26
C LEU A 65 4.53 2.54 -1.04
N LYS A 66 5.41 1.90 -1.82
CA LYS A 66 6.85 2.20 -1.81
C LYS A 66 7.14 3.65 -2.20
N ILE A 67 6.54 4.13 -3.29
CA ILE A 67 6.72 5.51 -3.77
C ILE A 67 6.23 6.50 -2.70
N ALA A 68 5.06 6.27 -2.10
CA ALA A 68 4.56 7.12 -1.02
C ALA A 68 5.53 7.16 0.16
N ARG A 69 6.07 6.01 0.56
CA ARG A 69 7.07 5.90 1.64
C ARG A 69 8.34 6.67 1.32
N GLU A 70 8.88 6.53 0.12
CA GLU A 70 10.09 7.24 -0.31
C GLU A 70 9.87 8.76 -0.29
N ARG A 71 8.69 9.22 -0.72
CA ARG A 71 8.32 10.64 -0.74
C ARG A 71 8.23 11.29 0.64
N LEU A 72 7.89 10.54 1.70
CA LEU A 72 7.90 11.08 3.07
C LEU A 72 9.29 11.60 3.50
N SER A 73 10.36 11.07 2.91
CA SER A 73 11.75 11.46 3.21
C SER A 73 12.41 12.30 2.10
N ALA A 74 11.72 12.53 0.98
CA ALA A 74 12.31 13.17 -0.19
C ALA A 74 12.36 14.69 -0.04
N THR A 75 13.45 15.29 -0.51
CA THR A 75 13.56 16.75 -0.67
C THR A 75 12.75 17.26 -1.87
N GLU A 76 12.62 16.44 -2.90
CA GLU A 76 11.87 16.73 -4.12
C GLU A 76 11.12 15.49 -4.59
N ASN A 77 9.88 15.68 -5.04
CA ASN A 77 9.07 14.62 -5.63
C ASN A 77 9.31 14.56 -7.13
N ARG A 78 9.40 13.33 -7.65
CA ARG A 78 9.43 13.06 -9.09
C ARG A 78 8.28 12.15 -9.47
N ASP A 79 7.84 12.27 -10.71
CA ASP A 79 6.88 11.34 -11.28
C ASP A 79 7.57 9.97 -11.49
N PRO A 80 6.89 8.87 -11.12
CA PRO A 80 7.43 7.54 -11.37
C PRO A 80 7.53 7.29 -12.88
N THR A 81 8.59 6.61 -13.30
CA THR A 81 8.68 6.07 -14.66
C THR A 81 7.58 5.04 -14.90
N SER A 82 7.24 4.75 -16.16
CA SER A 82 6.22 3.74 -16.48
C SER A 82 6.52 2.38 -15.86
N ALA A 83 7.80 1.97 -15.78
CA ALA A 83 8.21 0.70 -15.17
C ALA A 83 8.11 0.72 -13.64
N GLN A 84 8.28 1.88 -13.00
CA GLN A 84 8.02 2.01 -11.56
C GLN A 84 6.52 2.04 -11.28
N ASN A 85 5.73 2.69 -12.13
CA ASN A 85 4.28 2.74 -12.01
C ASN A 85 3.63 1.38 -12.26
N TRP A 86 4.11 0.63 -13.25
CA TRP A 86 3.62 -0.70 -13.61
C TRP A 86 4.78 -1.69 -13.68
N PRO A 87 5.19 -2.26 -12.53
CA PRO A 87 6.24 -3.27 -12.51
C PRO A 87 5.86 -4.50 -13.32
N ALA A 88 6.85 -5.13 -13.97
CA ALA A 88 6.65 -6.39 -14.67
C ALA A 88 6.44 -7.55 -13.67
N ILE A 89 5.70 -8.57 -14.09
CA ILE A 89 5.55 -9.82 -13.34
C ILE A 89 6.82 -10.65 -13.52
N GLU A 90 7.77 -10.51 -12.59
CA GLU A 90 9.04 -11.25 -12.60
C GLU A 90 9.14 -12.30 -11.49
N LYS A 91 8.33 -12.16 -10.45
CA LYS A 91 8.33 -13.02 -9.26
C LYS A 91 7.07 -13.89 -9.22
N PRO A 92 7.07 -15.04 -8.53
CA PRO A 92 5.87 -15.85 -8.27
C PRO A 92 4.79 -15.10 -7.47
N TRP A 93 3.54 -15.55 -7.55
CA TRP A 93 2.39 -14.81 -7.01
C TRP A 93 2.51 -14.62 -5.50
N ARG A 94 2.94 -15.67 -4.81
CA ARG A 94 3.24 -15.64 -3.38
C ARG A 94 4.27 -14.57 -3.00
N GLU A 95 5.28 -14.35 -3.82
CA GLU A 95 6.28 -13.31 -3.55
C GLU A 95 5.72 -11.90 -3.77
N ALA A 96 4.81 -11.72 -4.73
CA ALA A 96 4.09 -10.45 -4.90
C ALA A 96 3.20 -10.12 -3.69
N LEU A 97 2.56 -11.13 -3.08
CA LEU A 97 1.80 -10.96 -1.84
C LEU A 97 2.69 -10.56 -0.65
N ILE A 98 3.86 -11.21 -0.51
CA ILE A 98 4.86 -10.87 0.52
C ILE A 98 5.39 -9.45 0.32
N GLU A 99 5.65 -9.06 -0.92
CA GLU A 99 6.09 -7.70 -1.27
C GLU A 99 5.03 -6.65 -0.91
N LEU A 100 3.75 -6.92 -1.21
CA LEU A 100 2.65 -6.05 -0.80
C LEU A 100 2.60 -5.89 0.72
N GLU A 101 2.64 -6.98 1.49
CA GLU A 101 2.63 -6.92 2.95
C GLU A 101 3.82 -6.11 3.48
N THR A 102 5.01 -6.34 2.90
CA THR A 102 6.24 -5.66 3.29
C THR A 102 6.13 -4.16 3.08
N GLU A 103 5.63 -3.71 1.92
CA GLU A 103 5.50 -2.28 1.64
C GLU A 103 4.37 -1.61 2.44
N VAL A 104 3.29 -2.32 2.77
CA VAL A 104 2.27 -1.82 3.71
C VAL A 104 2.89 -1.55 5.07
N ARG A 105 3.60 -2.53 5.64
CA ARG A 105 4.25 -2.39 6.95
C ARG A 105 5.32 -1.31 6.95
N ALA A 106 6.09 -1.23 5.86
CA ALA A 106 7.13 -0.21 5.73
C ALA A 106 6.53 1.20 5.67
N LEU A 107 5.44 1.39 4.93
CA LEU A 107 4.76 2.68 4.86
C LEU A 107 4.07 3.02 6.18
N GLU A 108 3.40 2.07 6.84
CA GLU A 108 2.79 2.26 8.17
C GLU A 108 3.83 2.78 9.18
N ASN A 109 4.99 2.14 9.26
CA ASN A 109 6.08 2.55 10.14
C ASN A 109 6.64 3.94 9.79
N ALA A 110 6.78 4.24 8.50
CA ALA A 110 7.24 5.55 8.04
C ALA A 110 6.24 6.66 8.40
N ILE A 111 4.94 6.39 8.26
CA ILE A 111 3.88 7.31 8.67
C ILE A 111 3.90 7.52 10.18
N LEU A 112 3.97 6.45 10.98
CA LEU A 112 4.05 6.56 12.46
C LEU A 112 5.24 7.38 12.96
N SER A 113 6.33 7.38 12.19
CA SER A 113 7.55 8.14 12.51
C SER A 113 7.53 9.56 11.91
N PHE A 114 6.51 9.89 11.12
CA PHE A 114 6.41 11.17 10.43
C PHE A 114 5.87 12.25 11.39
N PRO A 115 6.56 13.39 11.53
CA PRO A 115 6.13 14.44 12.45
C PRO A 115 4.88 15.18 11.94
N ASP A 116 3.84 15.27 12.78
CA ASP A 116 2.56 15.90 12.46
C ASP A 116 2.69 17.34 11.90
N ASN A 117 3.63 18.12 12.43
CA ASN A 117 3.84 19.50 11.98
C ASN A 117 4.34 19.61 10.52
N ARG A 118 4.74 18.49 9.89
CA ARG A 118 5.11 18.44 8.48
C ARG A 118 3.98 17.97 7.55
N LEU A 119 2.85 17.51 8.09
CA LEU A 119 1.69 17.12 7.27
C LEU A 119 1.07 18.29 6.51
N GLU A 120 1.16 19.50 7.06
CA GLU A 120 0.63 20.74 6.46
C GLU A 120 1.64 21.45 5.52
N GLN A 121 2.83 20.88 5.35
CA GLN A 121 3.86 21.48 4.50
C GLN A 121 3.57 21.17 3.02
N ARG A 122 3.65 22.21 2.18
CA ARG A 122 3.42 22.12 0.73
C ARG A 122 4.72 22.05 -0.04
#